data_AF-A0A6M5YV48-F1
#
_entry.id   AF-A0A6M5YV48-F1
#
_cell.length_a   1.000
_cell.length_b   1.000
_cell.length_c   1.000
_cell.angle_alpha   90.00
_cell.angle_beta   90.00
_cell.angle_gamma   90.00
#
_symmetry.space_group_name_H-M   'P 1'
#
loop_
_entity.id
_entity.type
_entity.pdbx_description
1 polymer ?
#
loop_
_entity_poly.entity_id
_entity_poly.type
_entity_poly.pdbx_seq_one_letter_code
_entity_poly.pdbx_strand_id
1 'polypeptide(L)'
;MRTGPNNSRYDSDKTIQETSGRLYLGPDEVEPTLLLSQECPHPDKGIPNLVNHPDAHFPDLEARLRPLAIPLGEPGVDDWLATHQEDGQDFQQYLVANPVRRDSERSTIYLCLIGELSEPQEGIVDRTCDYFRLFFDVPVRIHKRVSLETVPAWARRKHPITGDKQFLTSYILQDLLEPDRPDDALAFLALTTRDLWAGDGWNFVFGQANLRRRVGVWSLARNGYPGSSAEAFRLCLRRTLLIGAHETGHILTLQHCTAFRCVMNGCNGQQEQDRLPLSPCPVCLRKLCWNLQVEPVSYLRRLASFCMNEHLEDGKWFERAASALERRGSSNG
;
A
#
# COMPACT_ATOMS: atom_id res chain seq x y z
N MET A 1 41.29 -11.21 3.66
CA MET A 1 40.22 -12.20 3.91
C MET A 1 39.03 -11.45 4.48
N ARG A 2 38.04 -11.12 3.64
CA ARG A 2 36.81 -10.44 4.06
C ARG A 2 35.69 -11.49 4.04
N THR A 3 35.12 -11.75 5.20
CA THR A 3 33.89 -12.53 5.38
C THR A 3 32.73 -11.72 4.80
N GLY A 4 32.00 -12.28 3.84
CA GLY A 4 30.81 -11.67 3.24
C GLY A 4 29.66 -11.57 4.25
N PRO A 5 28.70 -10.66 4.06
CA PRO A 5 27.57 -10.54 4.96
C PRO A 5 26.61 -11.72 4.77
N ASN A 6 26.24 -12.31 5.91
CA ASN A 6 25.26 -13.37 6.09
C ASN A 6 23.91 -12.97 5.49
N ASN A 7 23.39 -13.78 4.57
CA ASN A 7 22.04 -13.69 4.04
C ASN A 7 21.05 -14.22 5.10
N SER A 8 20.57 -13.37 5.99
CA SER A 8 19.46 -13.73 6.89
C SER A 8 18.13 -13.57 6.16
N ARG A 9 17.44 -14.69 5.94
CA ARG A 9 16.04 -14.75 5.49
C ARG A 9 15.18 -13.91 6.45
N TYR A 10 14.54 -12.85 5.94
CA TYR A 10 13.62 -12.00 6.71
C TYR A 10 12.18 -12.21 6.22
N ASP A 11 11.35 -12.65 7.14
CA ASP A 11 9.96 -13.03 6.94
C ASP A 11 9.06 -11.91 7.51
N SER A 12 8.81 -10.86 6.72
CA SER A 12 7.77 -9.84 6.99
C SER A 12 7.39 -8.94 5.80
N ASP A 13 7.90 -9.21 4.60
CA ASP A 13 7.68 -8.35 3.43
C ASP A 13 6.33 -8.65 2.77
N LYS A 14 5.50 -7.63 2.55
CA LYS A 14 4.27 -7.72 1.74
C LYS A 14 4.45 -6.83 0.51
N THR A 15 4.10 -7.35 -0.65
CA THR A 15 4.53 -6.85 -1.97
C THR A 15 3.38 -6.97 -2.96
N ILE A 16 3.14 -5.95 -3.79
CA ILE A 16 2.32 -6.08 -5.01
C ILE A 16 3.17 -6.69 -6.14
N GLN A 17 2.72 -7.82 -6.69
CA GLN A 17 3.51 -8.68 -7.58
C GLN A 17 3.06 -8.61 -9.05
N GLU A 18 3.96 -8.95 -9.98
CA GLU A 18 3.60 -9.54 -11.26
C GLU A 18 4.37 -10.86 -11.47
N THR A 19 3.68 -12.00 -11.33
CA THR A 19 4.22 -13.31 -11.71
C THR A 19 3.86 -13.59 -13.17
N SER A 20 4.72 -13.21 -14.11
CA SER A 20 4.52 -13.62 -15.51
C SER A 20 4.73 -15.13 -15.65
N GLY A 21 3.73 -15.84 -16.18
CA GLY A 21 3.71 -17.29 -16.30
C GLY A 21 4.92 -17.94 -17.01
N ARG A 22 5.30 -19.10 -16.46
CA ARG A 22 6.08 -20.23 -17.02
C ARG A 22 7.26 -19.93 -17.95
N LEU A 23 8.46 -20.12 -17.41
CA LEU A 23 9.45 -21.01 -18.01
C LEU A 23 9.70 -22.18 -17.03
N TYR A 24 9.10 -23.33 -17.33
CA TYR A 24 9.50 -24.61 -16.78
C TYR A 24 10.88 -24.95 -17.32
N LEU A 25 11.88 -25.10 -16.45
CA LEU A 25 13.01 -25.99 -16.65
C LEU A 25 13.05 -26.93 -15.43
N GLY A 26 13.10 -28.23 -15.72
CA GLY A 26 12.83 -29.35 -14.79
C GLY A 26 13.86 -29.57 -13.67
N PRO A 27 13.73 -30.70 -12.96
CA PRO A 27 13.82 -30.77 -11.51
C PRO A 27 15.26 -30.97 -11.02
N ASP A 28 15.60 -30.31 -9.92
CA ASP A 28 16.52 -30.87 -8.94
C ASP A 28 15.85 -30.81 -7.57
N GLU A 29 15.81 -31.97 -6.95
CA GLU A 29 15.14 -32.32 -5.70
C GLU A 29 15.61 -31.43 -4.54
N VAL A 30 14.68 -30.78 -3.85
CA VAL A 30 14.85 -30.48 -2.42
C VAL A 30 13.51 -30.70 -1.74
N GLU A 31 13.46 -31.69 -0.84
CA GLU A 31 12.30 -32.02 -0.02
C GLU A 31 11.75 -30.80 0.73
N PRO A 32 10.42 -30.67 0.89
CA PRO A 32 9.85 -29.67 1.77
C PRO A 32 10.14 -30.07 3.22
N THR A 33 11.11 -29.42 3.84
CA THR A 33 11.34 -29.54 5.27
C THR A 33 10.18 -28.86 6.00
N LEU A 34 9.30 -29.70 6.52
CA LEU A 34 8.26 -29.40 7.50
C LEU A 34 8.92 -28.90 8.80
N LEU A 35 8.75 -27.62 9.14
CA LEU A 35 8.95 -27.07 10.49
C LEU A 35 7.96 -25.90 10.65
N LEU A 36 6.74 -26.18 11.11
CA LEU A 36 6.31 -26.01 12.50
C LEU A 36 6.58 -24.62 13.08
N SER A 37 5.49 -23.85 13.17
CA SER A 37 5.12 -23.02 14.33
C SER A 37 6.25 -22.28 15.04
N GLN A 38 6.41 -21.00 14.72
CA GLN A 38 6.85 -20.03 15.71
C GLN A 38 5.66 -19.15 16.06
N GLU A 39 5.14 -19.43 17.25
CA GLU A 39 4.02 -18.79 17.90
C GLU A 39 4.20 -17.27 17.92
N CYS A 40 3.21 -16.56 17.35
CA CYS A 40 2.93 -15.21 17.82
C CYS A 40 2.68 -15.28 19.33
N PRO A 41 3.23 -14.37 20.15
CA PRO A 41 2.98 -14.40 21.59
C PRO A 41 1.47 -14.37 21.85
N HIS A 42 0.96 -15.48 22.39
CA HIS A 42 -0.40 -15.64 22.86
C HIS A 42 -0.64 -14.62 23.98
N PRO A 43 -1.58 -13.67 23.87
CA PRO A 43 -2.01 -12.92 25.04
C PRO A 43 -3.02 -13.80 25.78
N ASP A 44 -2.52 -14.64 26.69
CA ASP A 44 -3.34 -15.28 27.73
C ASP A 44 -3.69 -14.26 28.84
N LYS A 45 -4.25 -13.13 28.40
CA LYS A 45 -4.88 -12.11 29.23
C LYS A 45 -6.20 -11.81 28.53
N GLY A 46 -7.28 -12.26 29.16
CA GLY A 46 -8.63 -12.27 28.61
C GLY A 46 -8.94 -11.04 27.77
N ILE A 47 -9.59 -11.28 26.62
CA ILE A 47 -10.11 -10.28 25.70
C ILE A 47 -10.76 -9.17 26.53
N PRO A 48 -10.17 -7.96 26.62
CA PRO A 48 -10.85 -6.85 27.25
C PRO A 48 -12.15 -6.65 26.49
N ASN A 49 -13.25 -6.36 27.20
CA ASN A 49 -14.54 -6.12 26.59
C ASN A 49 -14.47 -4.80 25.78
N LEU A 50 -13.96 -4.87 24.55
CA LEU A 50 -13.63 -3.74 23.66
C LEU A 50 -14.87 -3.04 23.09
N VAL A 51 -16.07 -3.51 23.46
CA VAL A 51 -17.36 -2.88 23.11
C VAL A 51 -17.47 -1.46 23.70
N ASN A 52 -16.67 -1.14 24.73
CA ASN A 52 -16.67 0.16 25.42
C ASN A 52 -15.30 0.87 25.40
N HIS A 53 -14.47 0.69 24.35
CA HIS A 53 -13.23 1.46 24.25
C HIS A 53 -13.56 2.95 23.95
N PRO A 54 -13.05 3.92 24.74
CA PRO A 54 -13.34 5.35 24.57
C PRO A 54 -12.90 5.95 23.23
N ASP A 55 -12.15 5.19 22.41
CA ASP A 55 -11.71 5.56 21.05
C ASP A 55 -12.60 4.98 19.93
N ALA A 56 -13.77 4.42 20.25
CA ALA A 56 -14.71 3.89 19.26
C ALA A 56 -15.44 5.04 18.52
N HIS A 57 -14.69 5.84 17.79
CA HIS A 57 -15.25 6.74 16.79
C HIS A 57 -15.95 5.89 15.71
N PHE A 58 -17.29 5.95 15.67
CA PHE A 58 -18.17 5.33 14.65
C PHE A 58 -18.25 3.78 14.69
N PRO A 59 -18.77 3.18 15.78
CA PRO A 59 -18.85 1.72 15.93
C PRO A 59 -19.75 1.03 14.89
N ASP A 60 -20.66 1.79 14.27
CA ASP A 60 -21.60 1.36 13.25
C ASP A 60 -21.14 1.61 11.81
N LEU A 61 -19.96 2.22 11.59
CA LEU A 61 -19.46 2.62 10.28
C LEU A 61 -19.49 1.47 9.27
N GLU A 62 -18.89 0.34 9.66
CA GLU A 62 -18.80 -0.83 8.78
C GLU A 62 -20.20 -1.36 8.45
N ALA A 63 -21.08 -1.48 9.43
CA ALA A 63 -22.44 -1.99 9.24
C ALA A 63 -23.26 -1.08 8.32
N ARG A 64 -23.13 0.24 8.48
CA ARG A 64 -23.85 1.23 7.67
C ARG A 64 -23.36 1.31 6.22
N LEU A 65 -22.09 1.04 6.00
CA LEU A 65 -21.48 1.05 4.66
C LEU A 65 -21.45 -0.32 3.98
N ARG A 66 -21.72 -1.41 4.71
CA ARG A 66 -21.77 -2.77 4.15
C ARG A 66 -22.69 -2.90 2.91
N PRO A 67 -23.86 -2.23 2.81
CA PRO A 67 -24.67 -2.27 1.59
C PRO A 67 -24.01 -1.65 0.34
N LEU A 68 -22.96 -0.84 0.51
CA LEU A 68 -22.17 -0.27 -0.59
C LEU A 68 -20.93 -1.10 -0.94
N ALA A 69 -20.66 -2.17 -0.19
CA ALA A 69 -19.52 -3.03 -0.44
C ALA A 69 -19.71 -3.86 -1.70
N ILE A 70 -18.64 -4.02 -2.48
CA ILE A 70 -18.66 -4.82 -3.70
C ILE A 70 -17.93 -6.15 -3.40
N PRO A 71 -18.57 -7.32 -3.55
CA PRO A 71 -17.91 -8.61 -3.40
C PRO A 71 -16.72 -8.77 -4.36
N LEU A 72 -15.71 -9.55 -3.99
CA LEU A 72 -14.53 -9.81 -4.83
C LEU A 72 -14.88 -10.59 -6.11
N GLY A 73 -15.87 -11.47 -6.05
CA GLY A 73 -16.15 -12.44 -7.10
C GLY A 73 -15.15 -13.60 -7.08
N GLU A 74 -15.29 -14.52 -8.04
CA GLU A 74 -14.30 -15.58 -8.26
C GLU A 74 -13.03 -14.98 -8.90
N PRO A 75 -11.83 -15.30 -8.40
CA PRO A 75 -10.59 -14.78 -8.98
C PRO A 75 -10.36 -15.35 -10.39
N GLY A 76 -9.81 -14.54 -11.28
CA GLY A 76 -9.28 -15.02 -12.56
C GLY A 76 -8.09 -15.96 -12.36
N VAL A 77 -7.74 -16.75 -13.38
CA VAL A 77 -6.66 -17.76 -13.32
C VAL A 77 -5.29 -17.19 -12.90
N ASP A 78 -5.03 -15.93 -13.24
CA ASP A 78 -3.77 -15.24 -12.94
C ASP A 78 -3.91 -14.22 -11.79
N ASP A 79 -5.10 -14.12 -11.18
CA ASP A 79 -5.37 -13.15 -10.10
C ASP A 79 -4.72 -13.61 -8.78
N TRP A 80 -4.46 -12.67 -7.87
CA TRP A 80 -3.76 -12.90 -6.61
C TRP A 80 -4.34 -14.07 -5.82
N LEU A 81 -5.66 -14.02 -5.59
CA LEU A 81 -6.38 -14.99 -4.77
C LEU A 81 -6.57 -16.36 -5.43
N ALA A 82 -6.24 -16.53 -6.73
CA ALA A 82 -6.22 -17.84 -7.36
C ALA A 82 -4.97 -18.67 -6.99
N THR A 83 -3.91 -17.99 -6.56
CA THR A 83 -2.59 -18.61 -6.28
C THR A 83 -2.11 -18.39 -4.85
N HIS A 84 -2.71 -17.44 -4.13
CA HIS A 84 -2.37 -17.12 -2.75
C HIS A 84 -3.58 -17.31 -1.84
N GLN A 85 -3.42 -18.12 -0.80
CA GLN A 85 -4.41 -18.24 0.26
C GLN A 85 -4.20 -17.14 1.29
N GLU A 86 -5.24 -16.34 1.52
CA GLU A 86 -5.23 -15.25 2.49
C GLU A 86 -6.46 -15.28 3.38
N ASP A 87 -6.23 -15.36 4.69
CA ASP A 87 -7.32 -15.31 5.68
C ASP A 87 -7.90 -13.89 5.82
N GLY A 88 -7.19 -12.89 5.30
CA GLY A 88 -7.53 -11.48 5.47
C GLY A 88 -7.36 -11.01 6.92
N GLN A 89 -7.98 -9.88 7.22
CA GLN A 89 -7.92 -9.28 8.55
C GLN A 89 -9.22 -8.53 8.80
N ASP A 90 -9.96 -8.87 9.84
CA ASP A 90 -11.11 -8.09 10.30
C ASP A 90 -10.68 -6.92 11.20
N PHE A 91 -11.65 -6.16 11.73
CA PHE A 91 -11.35 -5.02 12.61
C PHE A 91 -10.79 -5.44 13.97
N GLN A 92 -11.26 -6.55 14.56
CA GLN A 92 -10.77 -6.99 15.88
C GLN A 92 -9.34 -7.53 15.78
N GLN A 93 -9.06 -8.33 14.76
CA GLN A 93 -7.71 -8.81 14.44
C GLN A 93 -6.75 -7.64 14.18
N TYR A 94 -7.23 -6.57 13.53
CA TYR A 94 -6.45 -5.34 13.35
C TYR A 94 -6.08 -4.67 14.67
N LEU A 95 -7.02 -4.56 15.62
CA LEU A 95 -6.73 -4.00 16.94
C LEU A 95 -5.74 -4.85 17.74
N VAL A 96 -5.93 -6.18 17.72
CA VAL A 96 -5.04 -7.14 18.40
C VAL A 96 -3.61 -7.11 17.83
N ALA A 97 -3.47 -6.79 16.55
CA ALA A 97 -2.17 -6.64 15.90
C ALA A 97 -1.35 -5.43 16.38
N ASN A 98 -1.90 -4.58 17.27
CA ASN A 98 -1.28 -3.36 17.79
C ASN A 98 -0.69 -2.48 16.67
N PRO A 99 -1.55 -1.92 15.81
CA PRO A 99 -1.13 -1.35 14.54
C PRO A 99 -0.27 -0.10 14.74
N VAL A 100 0.67 0.11 13.81
CA VAL A 100 1.32 1.42 13.67
C VAL A 100 0.23 2.46 13.39
N ARG A 101 0.13 3.45 14.27
CA ARG A 101 -0.90 4.49 14.22
C ARG A 101 -0.30 5.87 14.18
N ARG A 102 -1.06 6.79 13.58
CA ARG A 102 -0.86 8.21 13.77
C ARG A 102 -1.00 8.55 15.25
N ASP A 103 -0.07 9.36 15.74
CA ASP A 103 -0.10 9.97 17.07
C ASP A 103 0.78 11.23 17.10
N SER A 104 1.06 11.74 18.30
CA SER A 104 1.90 12.93 18.50
C SER A 104 3.37 12.71 18.13
N GLU A 105 3.85 11.46 18.10
CA GLU A 105 5.23 11.11 17.73
C GLU A 105 5.33 10.69 16.25
N ARG A 106 4.26 10.17 15.66
CA ARG A 106 4.20 9.69 14.28
C ARG A 106 3.13 10.47 13.53
N SER A 107 3.53 11.61 12.97
CA SER A 107 2.57 12.61 12.48
C SER A 107 2.73 13.02 11.02
N THR A 108 3.83 12.64 10.35
CA THR A 108 4.15 13.11 8.99
C THR A 108 4.50 11.96 8.06
N ILE A 109 4.06 12.03 6.80
CA ILE A 109 4.59 11.18 5.72
C ILE A 109 5.69 11.95 4.98
N TYR A 110 6.84 11.30 4.80
CA TYR A 110 7.96 11.85 4.05
C TYR A 110 8.16 11.10 2.73
N LEU A 111 8.52 11.83 1.68
CA LEU A 111 8.88 11.28 0.37
C LEU A 111 10.35 11.53 0.02
N CYS A 112 11.03 10.50 -0.46
CA CYS A 112 12.34 10.57 -1.12
C CYS A 112 12.14 10.31 -2.63
N LEU A 113 12.39 11.32 -3.46
CA LEU A 113 12.27 11.16 -4.91
C LEU A 113 13.62 10.69 -5.48
N ILE A 114 13.62 9.56 -6.18
CA ILE A 114 14.83 8.95 -6.73
C ILE A 114 14.82 9.07 -8.25
N GLY A 115 15.69 9.94 -8.75
CA GLY A 115 15.88 10.24 -10.16
C GLY A 115 15.23 11.55 -10.60
N GLU A 116 15.47 11.87 -11.87
CA GLU A 116 14.87 13.04 -12.52
C GLU A 116 13.44 12.71 -12.97
N LEU A 117 12.57 13.70 -12.82
CA LEU A 117 11.17 13.65 -13.23
C LEU A 117 10.98 14.64 -14.37
N SER A 118 10.29 14.22 -15.42
CA SER A 118 9.74 15.13 -16.43
C SER A 118 8.60 15.97 -15.83
N GLU A 119 8.24 17.08 -16.48
CA GLU A 119 7.15 17.95 -16.02
C GLU A 119 5.82 17.19 -15.78
N PRO A 120 5.36 16.29 -16.67
CA PRO A 120 4.18 15.47 -16.38
C PRO A 120 4.35 14.56 -15.16
N GLN A 121 5.55 14.03 -14.92
CA GLN A 121 5.82 13.18 -13.76
C GLN A 121 5.89 13.98 -12.45
N GLU A 122 6.43 15.19 -12.47
CA GLU A 122 6.30 16.13 -11.34
C GLU A 122 4.83 16.41 -11.04
N GLY A 123 4.01 16.58 -12.08
CA GLY A 123 2.56 16.67 -11.96
C GLY A 123 1.97 15.47 -11.19
N ILE A 124 2.34 14.24 -11.54
CA ILE A 124 1.90 13.04 -10.81
C ILE A 124 2.32 13.07 -9.34
N VAL A 125 3.56 13.47 -9.04
CA VAL A 125 4.08 13.54 -7.67
C VAL A 125 3.29 14.56 -6.84
N ASP A 126 2.99 15.73 -7.38
CA ASP A 126 2.23 16.76 -6.69
C ASP A 126 0.84 16.26 -6.28
N ARG A 127 0.10 15.66 -7.23
CA ARG A 127 -1.25 15.14 -6.96
C ARG A 127 -1.22 13.93 -6.04
N THR A 128 -0.13 13.15 -6.06
CA THR A 128 0.10 12.08 -5.09
C THR A 128 0.30 12.64 -3.69
N CYS A 129 1.07 13.71 -3.52
CA CYS A 129 1.24 14.38 -2.24
C CYS A 129 -0.10 14.91 -1.71
N ASP A 130 -0.90 15.55 -2.56
CA ASP A 130 -2.21 16.07 -2.18
C ASP A 130 -3.18 14.96 -1.80
N TYR A 131 -3.24 13.87 -2.58
CA TYR A 131 -4.04 12.71 -2.24
C TYR A 131 -3.62 12.11 -0.91
N PHE A 132 -2.32 11.93 -0.66
CA PHE A 132 -1.82 11.33 0.58
C PHE A 132 -2.13 12.19 1.81
N ARG A 133 -2.05 13.52 1.68
CA ARG A 133 -2.46 14.45 2.74
C ARG A 133 -3.91 14.24 3.14
N LEU A 134 -4.77 13.95 2.17
CA LEU A 134 -6.19 13.71 2.40
C LEU A 134 -6.47 12.29 2.89
N PHE A 135 -5.88 11.28 2.24
CA PHE A 135 -6.15 9.86 2.50
C PHE A 135 -5.60 9.39 3.84
N PHE A 136 -4.41 9.86 4.22
CA PHE A 136 -3.79 9.51 5.51
C PHE A 136 -3.97 10.60 6.57
N ASP A 137 -4.64 11.71 6.24
CA ASP A 137 -4.93 12.82 7.17
C ASP A 137 -3.70 13.32 7.96
N VAL A 138 -2.57 13.40 7.27
CA VAL A 138 -1.28 13.85 7.82
C VAL A 138 -0.55 14.74 6.83
N PRO A 139 0.32 15.66 7.28
CA PRO A 139 1.24 16.35 6.38
C PRO A 139 2.07 15.38 5.54
N VAL A 140 2.29 15.77 4.27
CA VAL A 140 3.21 15.09 3.35
C VAL A 140 4.31 16.06 2.96
N ARG A 141 5.56 15.63 3.10
CA ARG A 141 6.75 16.45 2.80
C ARG A 141 7.71 15.72 1.88
N ILE A 142 8.20 16.40 0.85
CA ILE A 142 9.37 15.91 0.10
C ILE A 142 10.59 16.15 1.00
N HIS A 143 11.19 15.06 1.50
CA HIS A 143 12.35 15.11 2.38
C HIS A 143 13.62 15.36 1.58
N LYS A 144 13.83 14.59 0.51
CA LYS A 144 15.00 14.71 -0.36
C LYS A 144 14.71 14.29 -1.79
N ARG A 145 15.53 14.80 -2.70
CA ARG A 145 15.61 14.37 -4.11
C ARG A 145 17.02 13.83 -4.33
N VAL A 146 17.15 12.59 -4.76
CA VAL A 146 18.44 11.93 -4.97
C VAL A 146 18.59 11.51 -6.42
N SER A 147 19.81 11.63 -6.94
CA SER A 147 20.11 11.17 -8.29
C SER A 147 20.02 9.65 -8.38
N LEU A 148 19.66 9.15 -9.57
CA LEU A 148 19.78 7.73 -9.92
C LEU A 148 21.19 7.18 -9.64
N GLU A 149 22.19 8.05 -9.69
CA GLU A 149 23.58 7.66 -9.47
C GLU A 149 23.91 7.26 -8.01
N THR A 150 23.03 7.63 -7.07
CA THR A 150 23.16 7.27 -5.65
C THR A 150 23.03 5.77 -5.43
N VAL A 151 22.22 5.08 -6.23
CA VAL A 151 22.04 3.63 -6.12
C VAL A 151 23.32 2.94 -6.59
N PRO A 152 24.02 2.11 -5.80
CA PRO A 152 25.29 1.53 -6.20
C PRO A 152 25.12 0.48 -7.30
N ALA A 153 26.18 0.20 -8.06
CA ALA A 153 26.13 -0.72 -9.20
C ALA A 153 25.60 -2.12 -8.85
N TRP A 154 25.88 -2.64 -7.64
CA TRP A 154 25.38 -3.94 -7.18
C TRP A 154 23.88 -3.95 -6.91
N ALA A 155 23.27 -2.78 -6.66
CA ALA A 155 21.83 -2.60 -6.47
C ALA A 155 21.13 -2.15 -7.77
N ARG A 156 21.80 -2.25 -8.92
CA ARG A 156 21.24 -1.99 -10.24
C ARG A 156 21.30 -3.26 -11.09
N ARG A 157 20.28 -3.48 -11.91
CA ARG A 157 20.33 -4.49 -12.97
C ARG A 157 19.62 -4.01 -14.23
N LYS A 158 19.78 -4.78 -15.31
CA LYS A 158 18.87 -4.75 -16.45
C LYS A 158 17.99 -5.98 -16.36
N HIS A 159 16.68 -5.82 -16.50
CA HIS A 159 15.76 -6.94 -16.55
C HIS A 159 16.16 -7.89 -17.70
N PRO A 160 16.26 -9.21 -17.47
CA PRO A 160 16.89 -10.13 -18.43
C PRO A 160 16.16 -10.24 -19.76
N ILE A 161 14.85 -9.98 -19.78
CA ILE A 161 14.02 -10.11 -20.99
C ILE A 161 13.75 -8.75 -21.63
N THR A 162 13.29 -7.78 -20.85
CA THR A 162 12.84 -6.48 -21.36
C THR A 162 13.97 -5.47 -21.50
N GLY A 163 15.10 -5.68 -20.82
CA GLY A 163 16.22 -4.74 -20.79
C GLY A 163 16.00 -3.52 -19.89
N ASP A 164 14.86 -3.43 -19.20
CA ASP A 164 14.51 -2.31 -18.32
C ASP A 164 15.54 -2.16 -17.20
N LYS A 165 15.96 -0.92 -16.93
CA LYS A 165 16.86 -0.63 -15.81
C LYS A 165 16.10 -0.69 -14.50
N GLN A 166 16.53 -1.58 -13.61
CA GLN A 166 15.89 -1.87 -12.35
C GLN A 166 16.77 -1.53 -11.16
N PHE A 167 16.14 -1.09 -10.07
CA PHE A 167 16.77 -0.93 -8.76
C PHE A 167 16.32 -2.01 -7.79
N LEU A 168 17.27 -2.48 -6.98
CA LEU A 168 17.01 -3.41 -5.89
C LEU A 168 16.30 -2.69 -4.75
N THR A 169 15.11 -3.15 -4.39
CA THR A 169 14.28 -2.54 -3.34
C THR A 169 14.94 -2.59 -1.97
N SER A 170 15.63 -3.69 -1.62
CA SER A 170 16.28 -3.83 -0.31
C SER A 170 17.31 -2.74 -0.05
N TYR A 171 18.11 -2.35 -1.05
CA TYR A 171 19.01 -1.21 -0.94
C TYR A 171 18.27 0.10 -0.66
N ILE A 172 17.18 0.37 -1.40
CA ILE A 172 16.40 1.59 -1.21
C ILE A 172 15.83 1.64 0.21
N LEU A 173 15.22 0.55 0.68
CA LEU A 173 14.60 0.49 2.00
C LEU A 173 15.66 0.60 3.11
N GLN A 174 16.68 -0.26 3.08
CA GLN A 174 17.59 -0.49 4.22
C GLN A 174 18.78 0.46 4.24
N ASP A 175 19.34 0.80 3.08
CA ASP A 175 20.57 1.60 3.00
C ASP A 175 20.27 3.09 2.72
N LEU A 176 19.14 3.41 2.08
CA LEU A 176 18.82 4.79 1.70
C LEU A 176 17.73 5.45 2.55
N LEU A 177 16.67 4.73 2.92
CA LEU A 177 15.55 5.28 3.68
C LEU A 177 15.70 5.10 5.18
N GLU A 178 15.92 3.86 5.65
CA GLU A 178 15.99 3.55 7.09
C GLU A 178 16.98 4.44 7.88
N PRO A 179 18.22 4.67 7.41
CA PRO A 179 19.20 5.47 8.15
C PRO A 179 18.89 6.97 8.20
N ASP A 180 18.03 7.44 7.30
CA ASP A 180 17.71 8.87 7.10
C ASP A 180 16.23 9.16 7.40
N ARG A 181 15.53 8.23 8.05
CA ARG A 181 14.11 8.38 8.37
C ARG A 181 13.93 9.44 9.45
N PRO A 182 13.15 10.51 9.21
CA PRO A 182 12.84 11.49 10.25
C PRO A 182 12.17 10.86 11.46
N ASP A 183 12.45 11.39 12.65
CA ASP A 183 11.93 10.86 13.91
C ASP A 183 10.40 10.87 13.97
N ASP A 184 9.78 11.95 13.44
CA ASP A 184 8.33 12.13 13.42
C ASP A 184 7.60 11.39 12.28
N ALA A 185 8.35 10.59 11.50
CA ALA A 185 7.83 9.90 10.34
C ALA A 185 6.84 8.79 10.73
N LEU A 186 5.58 9.01 10.37
CA LEU A 186 4.58 7.93 10.27
C LEU A 186 5.00 6.94 9.19
N ALA A 187 5.46 7.44 8.06
CA ALA A 187 6.07 6.65 6.99
C ALA A 187 7.14 7.48 6.26
N PHE A 188 8.21 6.83 5.80
CA PHE A 188 9.17 7.41 4.88
C PHE A 188 9.26 6.59 3.60
N LEU A 189 8.81 7.17 2.50
CA LEU A 189 8.53 6.45 1.27
C LEU A 189 9.43 6.95 0.15
N ALA A 190 9.89 6.07 -0.73
CA ALA A 190 10.56 6.43 -1.95
C ALA A 190 9.63 6.32 -3.16
N LEU A 191 9.76 7.26 -4.08
CA LEU A 191 9.15 7.19 -5.41
C LEU A 191 10.26 7.32 -6.44
N THR A 192 10.30 6.38 -7.39
CA THR A 192 11.32 6.39 -8.45
C THR A 192 10.71 6.24 -9.84
N THR A 193 11.40 6.77 -10.85
CA THR A 193 11.08 6.53 -12.27
C THR A 193 11.72 5.25 -12.81
N ARG A 194 12.54 4.56 -12.01
CA ARG A 194 13.15 3.28 -12.38
C ARG A 194 12.30 2.12 -11.93
N ASP A 195 12.34 1.05 -12.72
CA ASP A 195 11.66 -0.19 -12.38
C ASP A 195 12.30 -0.82 -11.13
N LEU A 196 11.57 -1.66 -10.41
CA LEU A 196 12.00 -2.20 -9.12
C LEU A 196 12.09 -3.72 -9.15
N TRP A 197 12.98 -4.27 -8.33
CA TRP A 197 13.18 -5.71 -8.19
C TRP A 197 13.51 -6.09 -6.74
N ALA A 198 12.92 -7.17 -6.25
CA ALA A 198 13.01 -7.58 -4.84
C ALA A 198 14.11 -8.60 -4.50
N GLY A 199 14.88 -9.10 -5.47
CA GLY A 199 15.90 -10.12 -5.24
C GLY A 199 15.64 -11.44 -5.99
N ASP A 200 16.46 -12.45 -5.72
CA ASP A 200 16.52 -13.68 -6.52
C ASP A 200 15.14 -14.32 -6.74
N GLY A 201 14.87 -14.73 -7.98
CA GLY A 201 13.59 -15.33 -8.41
C GLY A 201 12.52 -14.33 -8.86
N TRP A 202 12.69 -13.02 -8.65
CA TRP A 202 11.69 -12.01 -9.01
C TRP A 202 11.96 -11.32 -10.36
N ASN A 203 10.91 -11.06 -11.13
CA ASN A 203 10.98 -10.28 -12.38
C ASN A 203 10.96 -8.78 -12.08
N PHE A 204 9.92 -8.31 -11.40
CA PHE A 204 9.83 -6.93 -10.90
C PHE A 204 8.77 -6.85 -9.80
N VAL A 205 8.70 -5.68 -9.15
CA VAL A 205 7.63 -5.33 -8.21
C VAL A 205 7.18 -3.90 -8.48
N PHE A 206 5.89 -3.60 -8.24
CA PHE A 206 5.40 -2.22 -8.36
C PHE A 206 5.84 -1.35 -7.18
N GLY A 207 5.95 -1.97 -6.01
CA GLY A 207 6.45 -1.40 -4.78
C GLY A 207 6.75 -2.48 -3.74
N GLN A 208 7.35 -2.07 -2.64
CA GLN A 208 7.62 -2.91 -1.47
C GLN A 208 7.71 -2.03 -0.23
N ALA A 209 7.19 -2.52 0.90
CA ALA A 209 7.24 -1.84 2.18
C ALA A 209 7.78 -2.74 3.30
N ASN A 210 8.50 -2.13 4.26
CA ASN A 210 8.86 -2.75 5.52
C ASN A 210 8.06 -2.10 6.65
N LEU A 211 7.11 -2.86 7.20
CA LEU A 211 6.14 -2.34 8.18
C LEU A 211 6.82 -1.89 9.47
N ARG A 212 7.74 -2.71 9.99
CA ARG A 212 8.43 -2.46 11.27
C ARG A 212 9.33 -1.22 11.16
N ARG A 213 9.94 -1.05 10.00
CA ARG A 213 10.85 0.07 9.70
C ARG A 213 10.12 1.29 9.14
N ARG A 214 8.82 1.20 8.87
CA ARG A 214 7.98 2.29 8.36
C ARG A 214 8.57 2.95 7.11
N VAL A 215 9.19 2.14 6.26
CA VAL A 215 9.74 2.56 4.98
C VAL A 215 9.08 1.82 3.84
N GLY A 216 8.99 2.45 2.68
CA GLY A 216 8.44 1.82 1.48
C GLY A 216 9.00 2.44 0.22
N VAL A 217 8.87 1.75 -0.90
CA VAL A 217 9.25 2.27 -2.22
C VAL A 217 8.23 1.83 -3.25
N TRP A 218 7.88 2.70 -4.20
CA TRP A 218 7.17 2.30 -5.42
C TRP A 218 7.69 3.02 -6.66
N SER A 219 7.35 2.48 -7.82
CA SER A 219 7.83 2.93 -9.12
C SER A 219 6.74 3.57 -9.99
N LEU A 220 7.13 4.58 -10.76
CA LEU A 220 6.34 5.10 -11.88
C LEU A 220 6.60 4.35 -13.20
N ALA A 221 7.64 3.53 -13.30
CA ALA A 221 8.14 2.97 -14.56
C ALA A 221 7.07 2.19 -15.33
N ARG A 222 6.15 1.53 -14.62
CA ARG A 222 5.10 0.67 -15.19
C ARG A 222 3.70 1.31 -15.15
N ASN A 223 3.58 2.53 -14.63
CA ASN A 223 2.27 3.18 -14.47
C ASN A 223 1.77 3.85 -15.77
N GLY A 224 2.56 3.81 -16.84
CA GLY A 224 2.25 4.43 -18.12
C GLY A 224 3.02 5.73 -18.36
N TYR A 225 2.65 6.45 -19.42
CA TYR A 225 3.39 7.62 -19.91
C TYR A 225 2.56 8.89 -19.71
N PRO A 226 2.72 9.62 -18.59
CA PRO A 226 1.84 10.72 -18.24
C PRO A 226 1.91 11.92 -19.20
N GLY A 227 2.98 12.02 -20.00
CA GLY A 227 3.11 13.07 -21.01
C GLY A 227 2.39 12.81 -22.34
N SER A 228 1.80 11.62 -22.54
CA SER A 228 1.26 11.24 -23.85
C SER A 228 -0.13 11.81 -24.14
N SER A 229 -1.00 11.93 -23.13
CA SER A 229 -2.31 12.58 -23.22
C SER A 229 -2.88 12.81 -21.83
N ALA A 230 -4.01 13.54 -21.73
CA ALA A 230 -4.71 13.72 -20.46
C ALA A 230 -5.24 12.38 -19.89
N GLU A 231 -5.69 11.47 -20.76
CA GLU A 231 -6.11 10.11 -20.39
C GLU A 231 -4.93 9.31 -19.84
N ALA A 232 -3.78 9.37 -20.50
CA ALA A 232 -2.57 8.68 -20.06
C ALA A 232 -2.06 9.24 -18.72
N PHE A 233 -2.14 10.56 -18.52
CA PHE A 233 -1.87 11.20 -17.23
C PHE A 233 -2.80 10.67 -16.14
N ARG A 234 -4.12 10.66 -16.37
CA ARG A 234 -5.10 10.18 -15.39
C ARG A 234 -4.89 8.70 -15.04
N LEU A 235 -4.59 7.85 -16.02
CA LEU A 235 -4.29 6.44 -15.79
C LEU A 235 -3.01 6.28 -14.95
N CYS A 236 -1.95 7.01 -15.28
CA CYS A 236 -0.69 7.00 -14.52
C CYS A 236 -0.90 7.48 -13.08
N LEU A 237 -1.67 8.56 -12.90
CA LEU A 237 -2.02 9.09 -11.59
C LEU A 237 -2.77 8.03 -10.79
N ARG A 238 -3.86 7.49 -11.33
CA ARG A 238 -4.68 6.49 -10.64
C ARG A 238 -3.86 5.28 -10.20
N ARG A 239 -3.01 4.72 -11.07
CA ARG A 239 -2.14 3.60 -10.73
C ARG A 239 -1.14 3.95 -9.62
N THR A 240 -0.57 5.15 -9.68
CA THR A 240 0.36 5.67 -8.67
C THR A 240 -0.31 5.84 -7.32
N LEU A 241 -1.51 6.42 -7.28
CA LEU A 241 -2.29 6.58 -6.05
C LEU A 241 -2.65 5.23 -5.44
N LEU A 242 -3.06 4.25 -6.27
CA LEU A 242 -3.45 2.91 -5.83
C LEU A 242 -2.29 2.19 -5.15
N ILE A 243 -1.14 2.08 -5.85
CA ILE A 243 0.05 1.42 -5.31
C ILE A 243 0.50 2.14 -4.04
N GLY A 244 0.65 3.46 -4.11
CA GLY A 244 1.15 4.24 -2.98
C GLY A 244 0.24 4.14 -1.74
N ALA A 245 -1.08 4.18 -1.93
CA ALA A 245 -2.03 4.03 -0.83
C ALA A 245 -2.02 2.61 -0.25
N HIS A 246 -1.88 1.60 -1.10
CA HIS A 246 -1.77 0.19 -0.68
C HIS A 246 -0.52 -0.05 0.18
N GLU A 247 0.66 0.32 -0.33
CA GLU A 247 1.93 0.14 0.39
C GLU A 247 2.00 0.95 1.68
N THR A 248 1.41 2.14 1.70
CA THR A 248 1.32 2.95 2.93
C THR A 248 0.29 2.36 3.91
N GLY A 249 -0.81 1.78 3.42
CA GLY A 249 -1.77 1.04 4.25
C GLY A 249 -1.12 -0.14 4.96
N HIS A 250 -0.22 -0.85 4.28
CA HIS A 250 0.63 -1.87 4.88
C HIS A 250 1.46 -1.33 6.05
N ILE A 251 2.09 -0.15 5.91
CA ILE A 251 2.82 0.50 7.03
C ILE A 251 1.90 0.74 8.23
N LEU A 252 0.63 1.11 8.00
CA LEU A 252 -0.40 1.22 9.05
C LEU A 252 -0.96 -0.12 9.53
N THR A 253 -0.26 -1.24 9.22
CA THR A 253 -0.56 -2.61 9.65
C THR A 253 -1.85 -3.18 9.03
N LEU A 254 -2.37 -2.58 7.95
CA LEU A 254 -3.44 -3.21 7.18
C LEU A 254 -2.85 -4.40 6.41
N GLN A 255 -3.46 -5.57 6.55
CA GLN A 255 -3.15 -6.70 5.67
C GLN A 255 -3.91 -6.59 4.36
N HIS A 256 -3.59 -7.49 3.42
CA HIS A 256 -4.43 -7.64 2.24
C HIS A 256 -5.88 -7.93 2.66
N CYS A 257 -6.80 -7.28 1.96
CA CYS A 257 -8.22 -7.38 2.22
C CYS A 257 -8.83 -8.47 1.35
N THR A 258 -9.46 -9.47 1.97
CA THR A 258 -10.22 -10.52 1.28
C THR A 258 -11.73 -10.39 1.49
N ALA A 259 -12.18 -9.35 2.20
CA ALA A 259 -13.60 -9.17 2.51
C ALA A 259 -14.41 -8.68 1.30
N PHE A 260 -13.89 -7.70 0.57
CA PHE A 260 -14.57 -6.98 -0.52
C PHE A 260 -13.53 -6.35 -1.45
N ARG A 261 -13.96 -5.83 -2.61
CA ARG A 261 -13.13 -4.96 -3.46
C ARG A 261 -12.67 -3.74 -2.66
N CYS A 262 -11.37 -3.50 -2.65
CA CYS A 262 -10.69 -2.60 -1.73
C CYS A 262 -9.33 -2.20 -2.31
N VAL A 263 -8.87 -0.98 -1.99
CA VAL A 263 -7.49 -0.54 -2.23
C VAL A 263 -6.42 -1.49 -1.65
N MET A 264 -6.77 -2.25 -0.61
CA MET A 264 -5.89 -3.22 0.06
C MET A 264 -6.02 -4.64 -0.50
N ASN A 265 -6.71 -4.90 -1.62
CA ASN A 265 -6.69 -6.25 -2.20
C ASN A 265 -5.28 -6.57 -2.72
N GLY A 266 -4.79 -7.78 -2.46
CA GLY A 266 -3.57 -8.28 -3.10
C GLY A 266 -3.72 -8.31 -4.62
N CYS A 267 -2.60 -8.21 -5.33
CA CYS A 267 -2.61 -8.12 -6.78
C CYS A 267 -1.37 -8.77 -7.41
N ASN A 268 -1.59 -9.55 -8.47
CA ASN A 268 -0.63 -10.33 -9.22
C ASN A 268 -0.27 -9.73 -10.59
N GLY A 269 -0.75 -8.53 -10.95
CA GLY A 269 -0.31 -7.87 -12.17
C GLY A 269 -1.16 -6.67 -12.59
N GLN A 270 -0.67 -5.96 -13.62
CA GLN A 270 -1.27 -4.68 -14.03
C GLN A 270 -2.77 -4.78 -14.39
N GLN A 271 -3.19 -5.87 -15.02
CA GLN A 271 -4.60 -6.05 -15.42
C GLN A 271 -5.53 -6.19 -14.22
N GLU A 272 -5.10 -6.91 -13.17
CA GLU A 272 -5.86 -7.03 -11.93
C GLU A 272 -5.84 -5.69 -11.18
N GLN A 273 -4.68 -5.04 -11.11
CA GLN A 273 -4.50 -3.74 -10.48
C GLN A 273 -5.44 -2.67 -11.08
N ASP A 274 -5.58 -2.64 -12.40
CA ASP A 274 -6.46 -1.68 -13.09
C ASP A 274 -7.94 -1.89 -12.74
N ARG A 275 -8.32 -3.12 -12.33
CA ARG A 275 -9.66 -3.42 -11.82
C ARG A 275 -9.82 -3.02 -10.36
N LEU A 276 -8.77 -2.93 -9.54
CA LEU A 276 -8.92 -2.59 -8.12
C LEU A 276 -9.36 -1.14 -7.91
N PRO A 277 -10.23 -0.85 -6.93
CA PRO A 277 -10.65 0.52 -6.62
C PRO A 277 -9.59 1.26 -5.80
N LEU A 278 -9.56 2.60 -5.87
CA LEU A 278 -8.81 3.45 -4.92
C LEU A 278 -9.49 3.51 -3.54
N SER A 279 -10.76 3.14 -3.45
CA SER A 279 -11.51 3.22 -2.20
C SER A 279 -11.21 2.04 -1.27
N PRO A 280 -11.08 2.28 0.05
CA PRO A 280 -11.11 1.22 1.03
C PRO A 280 -12.54 0.66 1.15
N CYS A 281 -12.68 -0.65 1.29
CA CYS A 281 -13.98 -1.25 1.62
C CYS A 281 -14.42 -0.87 3.04
N PRO A 282 -15.69 -1.11 3.44
CA PRO A 282 -16.17 -0.75 4.78
C PRO A 282 -15.33 -1.30 5.95
N VAL A 283 -14.75 -2.49 5.80
CA VAL A 283 -13.87 -3.10 6.82
C VAL A 283 -12.57 -2.32 6.95
N CYS A 284 -11.89 -2.04 5.83
CA CYS A 284 -10.63 -1.28 5.85
C CYS A 284 -10.84 0.20 6.17
N LEU A 285 -11.96 0.79 5.75
CA LEU A 285 -12.31 2.17 6.11
C LEU A 285 -12.49 2.31 7.62
N ARG A 286 -13.14 1.34 8.29
CA ARG A 286 -13.25 1.33 9.75
C ARG A 286 -11.88 1.33 10.43
N LYS A 287 -10.95 0.51 9.93
CA LYS A 287 -9.56 0.47 10.43
C LYS A 287 -8.86 1.81 10.24
N LEU A 288 -8.99 2.42 9.05
CA LEU A 288 -8.38 3.71 8.74
C LEU A 288 -8.97 4.85 9.59
N CYS A 289 -10.29 4.95 9.71
CA CYS A 289 -10.93 5.98 10.54
C CYS A 289 -10.50 5.87 12.00
N TRP A 290 -10.42 4.64 12.53
CA TRP A 290 -9.90 4.41 13.88
C TRP A 290 -8.40 4.73 14.00
N ASN A 291 -7.57 4.35 13.02
CA ASN A 291 -6.13 4.61 13.08
C ASN A 291 -5.81 6.12 13.03
N LEU A 292 -6.46 6.82 12.10
CA LEU A 292 -6.20 8.22 11.79
C LEU A 292 -6.98 9.19 12.68
N GLN A 293 -7.97 8.69 13.44
CA GLN A 293 -8.87 9.45 14.30
C GLN A 293 -9.61 10.56 13.54
N VAL A 294 -10.15 10.20 12.37
CA VAL A 294 -10.85 11.13 11.47
C VAL A 294 -12.37 10.97 11.55
N GLU A 295 -13.09 12.07 11.43
CA GLU A 295 -14.55 12.07 11.23
C GLU A 295 -14.86 11.56 9.81
N PRO A 296 -15.56 10.42 9.65
CA PRO A 296 -15.73 9.73 8.37
C PRO A 296 -16.42 10.56 7.30
N VAL A 297 -17.45 11.36 7.63
CA VAL A 297 -18.20 12.11 6.61
C VAL A 297 -17.29 13.14 5.97
N SER A 298 -16.70 14.03 6.76
CA SER A 298 -15.75 15.06 6.31
C SER A 298 -14.54 14.45 5.61
N TYR A 299 -14.01 13.35 6.12
CA TYR A 299 -12.92 12.60 5.49
C TYR A 299 -13.29 12.11 4.08
N LEU A 300 -14.42 11.42 3.94
CA LEU A 300 -14.90 10.88 2.66
C LEU A 300 -15.25 12.01 1.67
N ARG A 301 -15.83 13.11 2.14
CA ARG A 301 -16.15 14.28 1.31
C ARG A 301 -14.91 14.90 0.68
N ARG A 302 -13.84 15.10 1.45
CA ARG A 302 -12.56 15.62 0.93
C ARG A 302 -11.96 14.71 -0.14
N LEU A 303 -11.98 13.39 0.08
CA LEU A 303 -11.52 12.40 -0.89
C LEU A 303 -12.38 12.39 -2.15
N ALA A 304 -13.71 12.49 -2.02
CA ALA A 304 -14.62 12.61 -3.15
C ALA A 304 -14.30 13.84 -4.00
N SER A 305 -14.13 15.01 -3.37
CA SER A 305 -13.77 16.25 -4.06
C SER A 305 -12.45 16.14 -4.82
N PHE A 306 -11.42 15.57 -4.19
CA PHE A 306 -10.13 15.34 -4.87
C PHE A 306 -10.31 14.46 -6.10
N CYS A 307 -10.94 13.28 -5.96
CA CYS A 307 -11.11 12.36 -7.07
C CYS A 307 -11.95 12.98 -8.21
N MET A 308 -12.99 13.75 -7.91
CA MET A 308 -13.79 14.42 -8.94
C MET A 308 -13.00 15.48 -9.69
N ASN A 309 -12.19 16.28 -8.99
CA ASN A 309 -11.33 17.30 -9.59
C ASN A 309 -10.28 16.67 -10.53
N GLU A 310 -9.72 15.53 -10.15
CA GLU A 310 -8.78 14.75 -10.98
C GLU A 310 -9.46 13.82 -11.99
N HIS A 311 -10.80 13.88 -12.09
CA HIS A 311 -11.63 13.07 -13.00
C HIS A 311 -11.43 11.55 -12.82
N LEU A 312 -11.24 11.12 -11.57
CA LEU A 312 -11.15 9.73 -11.14
C LEU A 312 -12.54 9.22 -10.74
N GLU A 313 -12.95 8.09 -11.32
CA GLU A 313 -14.28 7.51 -11.08
C GLU A 313 -14.52 7.09 -9.61
N ASP A 314 -13.44 6.79 -8.90
CA ASP A 314 -13.44 6.38 -7.49
C ASP A 314 -14.13 7.42 -6.57
N GLY A 315 -14.19 8.69 -6.99
CA GLY A 315 -14.92 9.76 -6.29
C GLY A 315 -16.41 9.46 -6.07
N LYS A 316 -17.04 8.71 -6.99
CA LYS A 316 -18.45 8.30 -6.89
C LYS A 316 -18.69 7.37 -5.68
N TRP A 317 -17.70 6.56 -5.29
CA TRP A 317 -17.84 5.71 -4.12
C TRP A 317 -17.74 6.53 -2.83
N PHE A 318 -16.73 7.39 -2.71
CA PHE A 318 -16.53 8.24 -1.54
C PHE A 318 -17.77 9.12 -1.25
N GLU A 319 -18.34 9.72 -2.29
CA GLU A 319 -19.54 10.56 -2.21
C GLU A 319 -20.78 9.79 -1.69
N ARG A 320 -21.00 8.58 -2.22
CA ARG A 320 -22.12 7.72 -1.78
C ARG A 320 -21.93 7.24 -0.35
N ALA A 321 -20.70 6.92 0.04
CA ALA A 321 -20.37 6.51 1.41
C ALA A 321 -20.62 7.64 2.41
N ALA A 322 -20.15 8.86 2.12
CA ALA A 322 -20.41 10.04 2.96
C ALA A 322 -21.92 10.28 3.13
N SER A 323 -22.67 10.26 2.02
CA SER A 323 -24.12 10.45 2.05
C SER A 323 -24.86 9.36 2.84
N ALA A 324 -24.39 8.11 2.80
CA ALA A 324 -24.96 7.02 3.60
C ALA A 324 -24.71 7.21 5.12
N LEU A 325 -23.57 7.82 5.46
CA LEU A 325 -23.23 8.16 6.84
C LEU A 325 -23.96 9.42 7.37
N GLU A 326 -24.45 10.30 6.50
CA GLU A 326 -25.25 11.47 6.91
C GLU A 326 -26.73 11.12 7.17
N ARG A 327 -27.35 10.31 6.29
CA ARG A 327 -28.81 10.07 6.25
C ARG A 327 -29.47 9.47 7.51
N ARG A 328 -28.73 9.08 8.55
CA ARG A 328 -29.30 8.56 9.83
C ARG A 328 -28.86 9.35 11.08
N GLY A 329 -28.13 10.46 10.92
CA GLY A 329 -27.85 11.37 12.03
C GLY A 329 -29.07 12.21 12.48
N SER A 330 -30.17 12.17 11.72
CA SER A 330 -31.37 12.98 11.95
C SER A 330 -32.56 12.23 12.57
N SER A 331 -32.39 10.96 12.98
CA SER A 331 -33.47 10.16 13.59
C SER A 331 -33.29 9.99 15.10
N ASN A 332 -33.09 11.12 15.80
CA ASN A 332 -33.32 11.29 17.23
C ASN A 332 -33.80 12.74 17.43
N GLY A 333 -35.08 12.97 17.17
CA GLY A 333 -35.78 14.23 17.39
C GLY A 333 -37.20 13.92 17.83
#